data_AF-Q30B89-F1
#
_entry.id   AF-Q30B89-F1
#
_cell.length_a   1.000
_cell.length_b   1.000
_cell.length_c   1.000
_cell.angle_alpha   90.00
_cell.angle_beta   90.00
_cell.angle_gamma   90.00
#
_symmetry.space_group_name_H-M   'P 1'
#
loop_
_entity.id
_entity.type
_entity.pdbx_description
1 polymer ?
#
loop_
_entity_poly.entity_id
_entity_poly.type
_entity_poly.pdbx_seq_one_letter_code
_entity_poly.pdbx_strand_id
1 'polypeptide(L)'
;PHIVVGTPGRVFDMLNRRYLSPKWIKMFVLDEADEMLSRGFKDQIYEIFQKLNTSIQVVLLSATMPTDVLEVTKKFMRDPIRILVKKEELTLEGIKQFYINVEREEWKLDTLCDL
;
A
#
# COMPACT_ATOMS: atom_id res chain seq x y z
N PRO A 1 -10.66 -12.01 -17.21
CA PRO A 1 -9.46 -12.31 -16.38
C PRO A 1 -9.93 -12.75 -14.99
N HIS A 2 -9.23 -13.68 -14.34
CA HIS A 2 -9.59 -14.14 -12.99
C HIS A 2 -9.01 -13.22 -11.89
N ILE A 3 -7.83 -12.64 -12.14
CA ILE A 3 -7.13 -11.72 -11.25
C ILE A 3 -6.70 -10.50 -12.06
N VAL A 4 -6.79 -9.32 -11.46
CA VAL A 4 -6.29 -8.06 -12.02
C VAL A 4 -5.43 -7.40 -10.97
N VAL A 5 -4.19 -7.07 -11.32
CA VAL A 5 -3.24 -6.32 -10.49
C VAL A 5 -2.91 -5.03 -11.22
N GLY A 6 -2.91 -3.91 -10.51
CA GLY A 6 -2.60 -2.62 -11.10
C GLY A 6 -2.64 -1.49 -10.10
N THR A 7 -2.13 -0.34 -10.52
CA THR A 7 -2.16 0.89 -9.71
C THR A 7 -3.59 1.44 -9.61
N PRO A 8 -3.95 2.13 -8.51
CA PRO A 8 -5.29 2.67 -8.31
C PRO A 8 -5.81 3.47 -9.51
N GLY A 9 -5.00 4.38 -10.06
CA GLY A 9 -5.40 5.20 -11.19
C GLY A 9 -5.80 4.41 -12.44
N ARG A 10 -5.04 3.35 -12.79
CA ARG A 10 -5.38 2.53 -13.97
C ARG A 10 -6.58 1.62 -13.71
N VAL A 11 -6.66 1.02 -12.52
CA VAL A 11 -7.81 0.17 -12.16
C VAL A 11 -9.10 0.99 -12.13
N PHE A 12 -9.05 2.20 -11.58
CA PHE A 12 -10.16 3.14 -11.56
C PHE A 12 -10.63 3.52 -12.97
N ASP A 13 -9.71 3.88 -13.88
CA ASP A 13 -10.04 4.19 -15.27
C ASP A 13 -10.71 2.99 -15.98
N MET A 14 -10.20 1.78 -15.78
CA MET A 14 -10.78 0.55 -16.36
C MET A 14 -12.19 0.26 -15.84
N LEU A 15 -12.45 0.51 -14.54
CA LEU A 15 -13.79 0.39 -13.95
C LEU A 15 -14.75 1.46 -14.53
N ASN A 16 -14.30 2.71 -14.65
CA ASN A 16 -15.10 3.82 -15.17
C ASN A 16 -15.49 3.62 -16.64
N ARG A 17 -14.54 3.19 -17.46
CA ARG A 17 -14.76 2.90 -18.89
C ARG A 17 -15.49 1.58 -19.12
N ARG A 18 -15.86 0.86 -18.06
CA ARG A 18 -16.54 -0.45 -18.10
C ARG A 18 -15.76 -1.55 -18.82
N TYR A 19 -14.44 -1.40 -18.96
CA TYR A 19 -13.55 -2.47 -19.43
C TYR A 19 -13.31 -3.52 -18.35
N LEU A 20 -13.39 -3.13 -17.06
CA LEU A 20 -13.39 -4.03 -15.92
C LEU A 20 -14.78 -4.07 -15.29
N SER A 21 -15.40 -5.25 -15.24
CA SER A 21 -16.69 -5.43 -14.57
C SER A 21 -16.49 -5.82 -13.10
N PRO A 22 -17.05 -5.07 -12.13
CA PRO A 22 -16.92 -5.40 -10.71
C PRO A 22 -17.88 -6.51 -10.25
N LYS A 23 -18.82 -6.93 -11.11
CA LYS A 23 -19.96 -7.81 -10.76
C LYS A 23 -19.55 -9.10 -10.05
N TRP A 24 -18.41 -9.67 -10.44
CA TRP A 24 -17.94 -10.97 -9.96
C TRP A 24 -16.71 -10.88 -9.05
N ILE A 25 -16.29 -9.67 -8.69
CA ILE A 25 -15.13 -9.47 -7.81
C ILE A 25 -15.54 -9.82 -6.38
N LYS A 26 -14.84 -10.77 -5.78
CA LYS A 26 -15.07 -11.26 -4.41
C LYS A 26 -14.03 -10.78 -3.41
N MET A 27 -12.88 -10.29 -3.90
CA MET A 27 -11.75 -9.89 -3.07
C MET A 27 -11.12 -8.59 -3.61
N PHE A 28 -10.78 -7.69 -2.70
CA PHE A 28 -10.03 -6.46 -2.96
C PHE A 28 -8.82 -6.43 -2.04
N VAL A 29 -7.62 -6.37 -2.63
CA VAL A 29 -6.35 -6.41 -1.90
C VAL A 29 -5.64 -5.06 -2.09
N LEU A 30 -5.26 -4.44 -0.97
CA LEU A 30 -4.41 -3.25 -0.93
C LEU A 30 -3.02 -3.67 -0.43
N ASP A 31 -2.01 -3.55 -1.28
CA ASP A 31 -0.62 -3.84 -0.95
C ASP A 31 0.18 -2.55 -0.77
N GLU A 32 1.17 -2.50 0.12
CA GLU A 32 1.88 -1.27 0.48
C GLU A 32 0.90 -0.10 0.79
N ALA A 33 -0.08 -0.35 1.65
CA ALA A 33 -1.18 0.60 1.86
C ALA A 33 -0.72 1.95 2.47
N ASP A 34 0.35 1.96 3.25
CA ASP A 34 1.01 3.18 3.73
C ASP A 34 1.55 4.04 2.58
N GLU A 35 2.25 3.43 1.62
CA GLU A 35 2.73 4.10 0.40
C GLU A 35 1.58 4.58 -0.49
N MET A 36 0.53 3.78 -0.65
CA MET A 36 -0.61 4.20 -1.48
C MET A 36 -1.29 5.45 -0.92
N LEU A 37 -1.43 5.54 0.41
CA LEU A 37 -2.05 6.69 1.05
C LEU A 37 -1.12 7.90 1.11
N SER A 38 0.18 7.71 1.29
CA SER A 38 1.16 8.81 1.26
C SER A 38 1.23 9.49 -0.11
N ARG A 39 1.04 8.72 -1.19
CA ARG A 39 0.99 9.21 -2.57
C ARG A 39 -0.34 9.87 -2.97
N GLY A 40 -1.28 10.00 -2.03
CA GLY A 40 -2.56 10.66 -2.27
C GLY A 40 -3.57 9.81 -3.04
N PHE A 41 -3.43 8.48 -3.09
CA PHE A 41 -4.41 7.61 -3.74
C PHE A 41 -5.66 7.31 -2.89
N LYS A 42 -5.81 7.94 -1.72
CA LYS A 42 -6.93 7.75 -0.79
C LYS A 42 -8.29 7.87 -1.49
N ASP A 43 -8.49 8.92 -2.27
CA ASP A 43 -9.75 9.17 -2.96
C ASP A 43 -10.02 8.14 -4.06
N GLN A 44 -9.00 7.79 -4.85
CA GLN A 44 -9.13 6.78 -5.91
C GLN A 44 -9.46 5.40 -5.34
N ILE A 45 -8.83 5.01 -4.22
CA ILE A 45 -9.15 3.75 -3.52
C ILE A 45 -10.60 3.76 -3.04
N TYR A 46 -11.06 4.89 -2.49
CA TYR A 46 -12.44 5.05 -2.04
C TYR A 46 -13.44 4.91 -3.21
N GLU A 47 -13.17 5.55 -4.34
CA GLU A 47 -14.03 5.46 -5.53
C GLU A 47 -14.03 4.07 -6.17
N ILE A 48 -12.89 3.37 -6.17
CA ILE A 48 -12.82 1.96 -6.57
C ILE A 48 -13.72 1.14 -5.65
N PHE A 49 -13.56 1.27 -4.33
CA PHE A 49 -14.31 0.51 -3.34
C PHE A 49 -15.83 0.70 -3.48
N GLN A 50 -16.29 1.92 -3.75
CA GLN A 50 -17.71 2.22 -3.98
C GLN A 50 -18.32 1.51 -5.19
N LYS A 51 -17.51 1.11 -6.18
CA LYS A 51 -17.97 0.37 -7.35
C LYS A 51 -18.00 -1.14 -7.13
N LEU A 52 -17.42 -1.63 -6.03
CA LEU A 52 -17.35 -3.04 -5.71
C LEU A 52 -18.62 -3.51 -4.97
N ASN A 53 -18.83 -4.82 -4.92
CA ASN A 53 -19.95 -5.41 -4.21
C ASN A 53 -19.83 -5.14 -2.70
N THR A 54 -20.94 -4.87 -2.03
CA THR A 54 -20.97 -4.69 -0.58
C THR A 54 -20.48 -5.91 0.19
N SER A 55 -20.58 -7.12 -0.35
CA SER A 55 -20.13 -8.36 0.29
C SER A 55 -18.66 -8.72 0.05
N ILE A 56 -17.87 -7.80 -0.53
CA ILE A 56 -16.47 -8.05 -0.88
C ILE A 56 -15.59 -8.28 0.35
N GLN A 57 -14.65 -9.23 0.24
CA GLN A 57 -13.57 -9.39 1.21
C GLN A 57 -12.47 -8.36 0.93
N VAL A 58 -12.07 -7.60 1.94
CA VAL A 58 -10.96 -6.64 1.83
C VAL A 58 -9.75 -7.17 2.59
N VAL A 59 -8.58 -7.14 1.96
CA VAL A 59 -7.29 -7.48 2.56
C VAL A 59 -6.39 -6.25 2.43
N LEU A 60 -5.71 -5.89 3.52
CA LEU A 60 -4.74 -4.79 3.54
C LEU A 60 -3.41 -5.30 4.06
N LEU A 61 -2.37 -5.03 3.28
CA LEU A 61 -0.98 -5.35 3.57
C LEU A 61 -0.20 -4.04 3.59
N SER A 62 0.62 -3.86 4.63
CA SER A 62 1.36 -2.63 4.85
C SER A 62 2.53 -2.89 5.79
N ALA A 63 3.69 -2.29 5.51
CA ALA A 63 4.85 -2.40 6.40
C ALA A 63 4.65 -1.57 7.67
N THR A 64 4.01 -0.41 7.53
CA THR A 64 3.66 0.45 8.65
C THR A 64 2.15 0.68 8.75
N MET A 65 1.66 1.01 9.94
CA MET A 65 0.24 1.26 10.20
C MET A 65 0.02 2.67 10.78
N PRO A 66 0.26 3.74 10.00
CA PRO A 66 -0.08 5.10 10.41
C PRO A 66 -1.59 5.30 10.51
N THR A 67 -2.02 6.40 11.11
CA THR A 67 -3.44 6.70 11.38
C THR A 67 -4.29 6.63 10.11
N ASP A 68 -3.82 7.12 8.97
CA ASP A 68 -4.55 7.06 7.70
C ASP A 68 -4.85 5.63 7.23
N VAL A 69 -3.88 4.71 7.38
CA VAL A 69 -4.08 3.29 7.05
C VAL A 69 -5.10 2.66 8.01
N LEU A 70 -5.04 3.01 9.30
CA LEU A 70 -6.02 2.54 10.27
C LEU A 70 -7.43 3.07 9.97
N GLU A 71 -7.59 4.31 9.50
CA GLU A 71 -8.89 4.83 9.07
C GLU A 71 -9.47 4.07 7.88
N VAL A 72 -8.63 3.72 6.91
CA VAL A 72 -9.00 2.89 5.75
C VAL A 72 -9.53 1.54 6.21
N THR A 73 -8.88 0.87 7.18
CA THR A 73 -9.37 -0.41 7.71
C THR A 73 -10.74 -0.27 8.37
N LYS A 74 -10.98 0.82 9.12
CA LYS A 74 -12.26 1.07 9.80
C LYS A 74 -13.40 1.34 8.82
N LYS A 75 -13.12 1.97 7.68
CA LYS A 75 -14.13 2.35 6.67
C LYS A 75 -14.46 1.21 5.71
N PHE A 76 -13.46 0.41 5.32
CA PHE A 76 -13.61 -0.59 4.25
C PHE A 76 -13.78 -2.02 4.76
N MET A 77 -13.33 -2.32 5.98
CA MET A 77 -13.37 -3.68 6.51
C MET A 77 -14.49 -3.86 7.52
N ARG A 78 -15.05 -5.07 7.56
CA ARG A 78 -16.01 -5.50 8.59
C ARG A 78 -15.33 -6.52 9.48
N ASP A 79 -15.21 -6.18 10.76
CA ASP A 79 -14.60 -7.04 11.79
C ASP A 79 -13.27 -7.72 11.31
N PRO A 80 -12.25 -6.93 10.93
CA PRO A 80 -11.04 -7.50 10.34
C PRO A 80 -10.19 -8.24 11.38
N ILE A 81 -9.71 -9.42 10.98
CA ILE A 81 -8.62 -10.10 11.70
C ILE A 81 -7.35 -9.25 11.55
N ARG A 82 -6.72 -8.91 12.67
CA ARG A 82 -5.50 -8.09 12.70
C ARG A 82 -4.29 -8.95 13.05
N ILE A 83 -3.36 -9.04 12.12
CA ILE A 83 -2.06 -9.66 12.32
C ILE A 83 -1.04 -8.52 12.33
N LEU A 84 -0.59 -8.14 13.52
CA LEU A 84 0.32 -7.00 13.72
C LEU A 84 1.65 -7.49 14.30
N VAL A 85 2.74 -6.98 13.74
CA VAL A 85 4.08 -7.18 14.29
C VAL A 85 4.36 -6.02 15.25
N LYS A 86 4.79 -6.31 16.48
CA LYS A 86 5.18 -5.26 17.43
C LYS A 86 6.40 -4.51 16.89
N LYS A 87 6.45 -3.21 17.15
CA LYS A 87 7.50 -2.30 16.66
C LYS A 87 8.89 -2.54 17.29
N GLU A 88 8.96 -3.39 18.31
CA GLU A 88 10.22 -3.81 18.92
C GLU A 88 10.93 -4.72 17.89
N GLU A 89 11.96 -4.16 17.23
CA GLU A 89 12.81 -4.77 16.19
C GLU A 89 12.27 -4.77 14.75
N LEU A 90 11.92 -3.58 14.21
CA LEU A 90 11.92 -3.37 12.74
C LEU A 90 13.33 -3.43 12.12
N THR A 91 14.38 -3.47 12.94
CA THR A 91 15.71 -3.81 12.48
C THR A 91 15.76 -5.31 12.25
N LEU A 92 15.73 -5.74 10.98
CA LEU A 92 15.90 -7.13 10.62
C LEU A 92 17.16 -7.69 11.28
N GLU A 93 17.00 -8.70 12.15
CA GLU A 93 18.13 -9.48 12.67
C GLU A 93 18.92 -10.01 11.48
N GLY A 94 20.14 -9.49 11.28
CA GLY A 94 20.98 -9.83 10.13
C GLY A 94 21.34 -8.66 9.22
N ILE A 95 20.64 -7.52 9.29
CA ILE A 95 21.03 -6.31 8.56
C ILE A 95 21.88 -5.40 9.45
N LYS A 96 23.19 -5.36 9.18
CA LYS A 96 24.08 -4.37 9.78
C LYS A 96 23.83 -3.01 9.12
N GLN A 97 23.41 -2.04 9.92
CA GLN A 97 23.09 -0.69 9.45
C GLN A 97 24.26 0.25 9.79
N PHE A 98 24.71 1.01 8.80
CA PHE A 98 25.78 2.01 8.93
C PHE A 98 25.32 3.32 8.27
N TYR A 99 25.95 4.43 8.64
CA TYR A 99 25.80 5.71 7.94
C TYR A 99 27.19 6.30 7.69
N ILE A 100 27.35 7.03 6.58
CA ILE A 100 28.56 7.80 6.28
C ILE A 100 28.15 9.26 6.26
N ASN A 101 28.75 10.05 7.14
CA ASN A 101 28.50 11.49 7.19
C ASN A 101 29.37 12.19 6.15
N VAL A 102 28.75 12.88 5.20
CA VAL A 102 29.44 13.71 4.21
C VAL A 102 29.00 15.16 4.36
N GLU A 103 29.95 16.09 4.26
CA GLU A 103 29.65 17.52 4.45
C GLU A 103 28.98 18.15 3.23
N ARG A 104 29.19 17.58 2.03
CA ARG A 104 28.70 18.11 0.76
C ARG A 104 28.02 17.03 -0.07
N GLU A 105 26.97 17.42 -0.79
CA GLU A 105 26.22 16.52 -1.68
C GLU A 105 27.12 15.88 -2.75
N GLU A 106 28.05 16.65 -3.30
CA GLU A 106 29.01 16.20 -4.32
C GLU A 106 29.89 15.04 -3.82
N TRP A 107 30.23 15.00 -2.52
CA TRP A 107 31.04 13.93 -1.93
C TRP A 107 30.28 12.61 -1.75
N LYS A 108 28.95 12.60 -1.88
CA LYS A 108 28.17 11.34 -1.85
C LYS A 108 28.55 10.42 -3.01
N LEU A 109 28.83 10.98 -4.19
CA LEU A 109 29.17 10.20 -5.37
C LEU A 109 30.51 9.50 -5.19
N ASP A 110 31.52 10.23 -4.72
CA ASP A 110 32.84 9.67 -4.43
C ASP A 110 32.76 8.59 -3.34
N THR A 111 32.04 8.89 -2.25
CA THR A 111 31.78 7.94 -1.16
C THR A 111 31.07 6.67 -1.67
N LEU A 112 30.13 6.79 -2.61
CA LEU A 112 29.42 5.65 -3.19
C LEU A 112 30.33 4.82 -4.10
N CYS A 113 31.26 5.43 -4.82
CA CYS A 113 32.23 4.74 -5.67
C CYS A 113 33.26 3.94 -4.85
N ASP A 114 33.55 4.38 -3.61
CA ASP A 114 34.48 3.70 -2.70
C ASP A 114 33.87 2.52 -1.94
N LEU A 115 32.53 2.39 -1.92
CA LEU A 115 31.78 1.29 -1.30
C LEU A 115 31.72 0.05 -2.19
#